data_AF-A0AAD2CE90-F1
#
_entry.id   AF-A0AAD2CE90-F1
#
_cell.length_a   1.000
_cell.length_b   1.000
_cell.length_c   1.000
_cell.angle_alpha   90.00
_cell.angle_beta   90.00
_cell.angle_gamma   90.00
#
_symmetry.space_group_name_H-M   'P 1'
#
loop_
_entity.id
_entity.type
_entity.pdbx_description
1 polymer ?
#
loop_
_entity_poly.entity_id
_entity_poly.type
_entity_poly.pdbx_seq_one_letter_code
_entity_poly.pdbx_strand_id
1 'polypeptide(L)'
;MHFKERFLRQAEVLQDLYGVAWFRDFAVKTKAYAAIASTDTAAQNKFKDDIFEAILATGFLCNSDQTRTAPLMLDLQTNYCREVDYYPKTVSKAQDMLKIHME
;
A
#
# COMPACT_ATOMS: atom_id res chain seq x y z
N MET A 1 2.56 22.01 -6.81
CA MET A 1 3.08 20.64 -6.62
C MET A 1 1.98 19.83 -5.96
N HIS A 2 1.39 18.90 -6.70
CA HIS A 2 0.28 18.08 -6.24
C HIS A 2 0.72 17.21 -5.05
N PHE A 3 -0.15 17.01 -4.07
CA PHE A 3 0.12 16.19 -2.87
C PHE A 3 0.73 14.81 -3.23
N LYS A 4 0.24 14.21 -4.32
CA LYS A 4 0.77 12.98 -4.94
C LYS A 4 2.25 13.06 -5.30
N GLU A 5 2.67 14.12 -5.99
CA GLU A 5 4.06 14.29 -6.43
C GLU A 5 5.02 14.42 -5.25
N ARG A 6 4.61 15.11 -4.18
CA ARG A 6 5.40 15.22 -2.95
C ARG A 6 5.54 13.87 -2.25
N PHE A 7 4.45 13.11 -2.16
CA PHE A 7 4.45 11.80 -1.52
C PHE A 7 5.32 10.79 -2.31
N LEU A 8 5.19 10.76 -3.64
CA LEU A 8 6.03 9.92 -4.50
C LEU A 8 7.51 10.25 -4.33
N ARG A 9 7.86 11.53 -4.27
CA ARG A 9 9.25 11.94 -4.05
C ARG A 9 9.79 11.53 -2.67
N GLN A 10 8.96 11.58 -1.62
CA GLN A 10 9.33 11.08 -0.29
C GLN A 10 9.53 9.56 -0.30
N ALA A 11 8.68 8.84 -1.04
CA ALA A 11 8.80 7.41 -1.22
C ALA A 11 10.08 7.00 -1.94
N GLU A 12 10.46 7.70 -3.02
CA GLU A 12 11.72 7.51 -3.73
C GLU A 12 12.92 7.69 -2.79
N VAL A 13 12.92 8.75 -1.97
CA VAL A 13 13.98 8.99 -0.98
C VAL A 13 14.08 7.86 0.04
N LEU A 14 12.95 7.32 0.51
CA LEU A 14 12.96 6.15 1.41
C LEU A 14 13.49 4.90 0.70
N GLN A 15 13.14 4.72 -0.58
CA GLN A 15 13.63 3.60 -1.37
C GLN A 15 15.15 3.66 -1.56
N ASP A 16 15.69 4.85 -1.82
CA ASP A 16 17.14 5.08 -1.94
C ASP A 16 17.86 4.84 -0.60
N LEU A 17 17.25 5.22 0.52
CA LEU A 17 17.85 5.05 1.86
C LEU A 17 17.88 3.60 2.34
N TYR A 18 16.78 2.86 2.15
CA TYR A 18 16.63 1.50 2.69
C TYR A 18 16.96 0.41 1.67
N GLY A 19 16.95 0.74 0.38
CA GLY A 19 17.15 -0.19 -0.71
C GLY A 19 15.96 -1.13 -0.94
N VAL A 20 15.87 -1.69 -2.15
CA VAL A 20 14.78 -2.61 -2.56
C VAL A 20 14.74 -3.88 -1.70
N ALA A 21 15.90 -4.35 -1.23
CA ALA A 21 16.02 -5.56 -0.41
C ALA A 21 15.19 -5.46 0.89
N TRP A 22 15.17 -4.28 1.54
CA TRP A 22 14.41 -4.09 2.77
C TRP A 22 12.91 -4.32 2.56
N PHE A 23 12.35 -3.81 1.46
CA PHE A 23 10.92 -4.00 1.15
C PHE A 23 10.58 -5.45 0.87
N ARG A 24 11.48 -6.19 0.20
CA ARG A 24 11.33 -7.62 -0.05
C ARG A 24 11.39 -8.43 1.26
N ASP A 25 12.29 -8.07 2.16
CA ASP A 25 12.42 -8.69 3.49
C ASP A 25 11.22 -8.37 4.39
N PHE A 26 10.63 -7.19 4.23
CA PHE A 26 9.35 -6.88 4.86
C PHE A 26 8.22 -7.73 4.26
N ALA A 27 8.16 -7.87 2.93
CA ALA A 27 7.12 -8.63 2.24
C ALA A 27 7.00 -10.07 2.75
N VAL A 28 8.13 -10.76 2.93
CA VAL A 28 8.16 -12.16 3.41
C VAL A 28 7.61 -12.34 4.82
N LYS A 29 7.55 -11.26 5.61
CA LYS A 29 6.98 -11.28 6.98
C LYS A 29 5.47 -11.03 7.00
N THR A 30 4.86 -10.69 5.85
CA THR A 30 3.43 -10.39 5.79
C THR A 30 2.58 -11.66 5.75
N LYS A 31 1.37 -11.62 6.33
CA LYS A 31 0.40 -12.72 6.26
C LYS A 31 0.02 -13.07 4.82
N ALA A 32 -0.08 -12.07 3.95
CA ALA A 32 -0.38 -12.26 2.52
C ALA A 32 0.71 -13.09 1.82
N TYR A 33 1.98 -12.85 2.13
CA TYR A 33 3.07 -13.69 1.62
C TYR A 33 2.98 -15.12 2.16
N ALA A 34 2.71 -15.31 3.45
CA ALA A 34 2.58 -16.64 4.04
C ALA A 34 1.49 -17.50 3.37
N ALA A 35 0.40 -16.87 2.92
CA ALA A 35 -0.69 -17.56 2.21
C ALA A 35 -0.31 -18.04 0.80
N ILE A 36 0.70 -17.43 0.16
CA ILE A 36 1.20 -17.80 -1.19
C ILE A 36 2.57 -18.49 -1.15
N ALA A 37 3.22 -18.51 0.01
CA ALA A 37 4.59 -19.02 0.18
C ALA A 37 4.72 -20.53 -0.09
N SER A 38 3.62 -21.28 0.02
CA SER A 38 3.58 -22.74 -0.16
C SER A 38 3.07 -23.19 -1.52
N THR A 39 2.70 -22.28 -2.41
CA THR A 39 1.94 -22.61 -3.63
C THR A 39 2.60 -22.22 -4.95
N ASP A 40 3.22 -21.04 -5.05
CA ASP A 40 3.78 -20.58 -6.33
C ASP A 40 4.95 -19.59 -6.17
N THR A 41 6.14 -19.97 -6.67
CA THR A 41 7.34 -19.12 -6.68
C THR A 41 7.16 -17.86 -7.55
N ALA A 42 6.41 -17.93 -8.64
CA ALA A 42 6.15 -16.78 -9.50
C ALA A 42 5.27 -15.75 -8.78
N ALA A 43 4.19 -16.21 -8.11
CA ALA A 43 3.38 -15.36 -7.24
C ALA A 43 4.19 -14.73 -6.09
N GLN A 44 5.10 -15.49 -5.47
CA GLN A 44 5.98 -14.97 -4.42
C GLN A 44 6.90 -13.85 -4.91
N ASN A 45 7.54 -14.03 -6.07
CA ASN A 45 8.43 -13.02 -6.65
C ASN A 45 7.63 -11.78 -7.06
N LYS A 46 6.47 -11.99 -7.70
CA LYS A 46 5.57 -10.88 -8.04
C LYS A 46 5.14 -10.10 -6.80
N PHE A 47 4.76 -10.77 -5.73
CA PHE A 47 4.38 -10.09 -4.48
C PHE A 47 5.53 -9.27 -3.88
N LYS A 48 6.77 -9.81 -3.91
CA LYS A 48 7.97 -9.10 -3.45
C LYS A 48 8.29 -7.86 -4.29
N ASP A 49 8.00 -7.88 -5.58
CA ASP A 49 8.21 -6.75 -6.47
C ASP A 49 7.09 -5.69 -6.32
N ASP A 50 5.85 -6.15 -6.13
CA ASP A 50 4.68 -5.27 -6.00
C ASP A 50 4.53 -4.66 -4.59
N ILE A 51 5.22 -5.19 -3.58
CA ILE A 51 5.05 -4.78 -2.17
C ILE A 51 5.35 -3.31 -1.93
N PHE A 52 6.34 -2.77 -2.64
CA PHE A 52 6.73 -1.37 -2.51
C PHE A 52 5.57 -0.48 -2.91
N GLU A 53 5.01 -0.72 -4.10
CA GLU A 53 3.86 0.00 -4.64
C GLU A 53 2.63 -0.10 -3.72
N ALA A 54 2.39 -1.26 -3.10
CA ALA A 54 1.32 -1.43 -2.12
C ALA A 54 1.53 -0.62 -0.83
N ILE A 55 2.76 -0.57 -0.30
CA ILE A 55 3.13 0.29 0.84
C ILE A 55 2.94 1.75 0.47
N LEU A 56 3.36 2.16 -0.74
CA LEU A 56 3.17 3.52 -1.22
C LEU A 56 1.69 3.88 -1.31
N ALA A 57 0.89 3.02 -1.91
CA ALA A 57 -0.55 3.22 -2.04
C ALA A 57 -1.23 3.41 -0.68
N THR A 58 -0.87 2.57 0.29
CA THR A 58 -1.41 2.63 1.66
C THR A 58 -0.94 3.89 2.38
N GLY A 59 0.34 4.22 2.30
CA GLY A 59 0.90 5.43 2.91
C GLY A 59 0.32 6.70 2.29
N PHE A 60 0.01 6.69 1.00
CA PHE A 60 -0.64 7.81 0.32
C PHE A 60 -2.04 8.05 0.89
N LEU A 61 -2.84 7.00 1.12
CA LEU A 61 -4.14 7.12 1.79
C LEU A 61 -3.99 7.66 3.22
N CYS A 62 -3.10 7.07 4.03
CA CYS A 62 -2.94 7.45 5.44
C CYS A 62 -2.48 8.91 5.63
N ASN A 63 -1.76 9.46 4.65
CA ASN A 63 -1.28 10.85 4.70
C ASN A 63 -2.18 11.81 3.91
N SER A 64 -3.09 11.31 3.08
CA SER A 64 -4.07 12.15 2.40
C SER A 64 -5.02 12.76 3.42
N ASP A 65 -5.35 14.05 3.24
CA ASP A 65 -6.15 14.91 4.14
C ASP A 65 -6.93 14.12 5.21
N GLN A 66 -6.27 13.92 6.36
CA GLN A 66 -6.70 12.94 7.36
C GLN A 66 -8.10 13.25 7.90
N THR A 67 -8.48 14.52 7.93
CA THR A 67 -9.80 14.98 8.33
C THR A 67 -10.90 14.47 7.40
N ARG A 68 -10.65 14.50 6.09
CA ARG A 68 -11.62 14.10 5.07
C ARG A 68 -11.61 12.61 4.79
N THR A 69 -10.51 11.92 5.10
CA THR A 69 -10.30 10.50 4.78
C THR A 69 -10.45 9.58 5.99
N ALA A 70 -10.65 10.13 7.19
CA ALA A 70 -10.89 9.35 8.40
C ALA A 70 -12.03 8.32 8.26
N PRO A 71 -13.20 8.62 7.64
CA PRO A 71 -14.25 7.63 7.45
C PRO A 71 -13.82 6.48 6.52
N LEU A 72 -13.18 6.79 5.39
CA LEU A 72 -12.60 5.78 4.50
C LEU A 72 -11.59 4.89 5.22
N MET A 73 -10.71 5.47 6.04
CA MET A 73 -9.72 4.70 6.80
C MET A 73 -10.36 3.79 7.84
N LEU A 74 -11.42 4.25 8.51
CA LEU A 74 -12.20 3.44 9.45
C LEU A 74 -12.89 2.26 8.75
N ASP A 75 -13.46 2.50 7.57
CA ASP A 75 -14.10 1.46 6.77
C ASP A 75 -13.09 0.41 6.30
N LEU A 76 -11.91 0.83 5.84
CA LEU A 76 -10.84 -0.09 5.44
C LEU A 76 -10.35 -0.94 6.61
N GLN A 77 -10.15 -0.33 7.79
CA GLN A 77 -9.78 -1.06 9.00
C GLN A 77 -10.87 -2.06 9.42
N THR A 78 -12.13 -1.65 9.36
CA THR A 78 -13.28 -2.50 9.73
C THR A 78 -13.38 -3.71 8.81
N ASN A 79 -13.22 -3.52 7.49
CA ASN A 79 -13.20 -4.63 6.54
C ASN A 79 -11.99 -5.55 6.75
N TYR A 80 -10.82 -4.97 7.03
CA TYR A 80 -9.62 -5.76 7.32
C TYR A 80 -9.78 -6.63 8.57
N CYS A 81 -10.41 -6.11 9.64
CA CYS A 81 -10.77 -6.90 10.84
C CYS A 81 -11.75 -8.04 10.55
N ARG A 82 -12.50 -7.98 9.45
CA ARG A 82 -13.38 -9.04 8.95
C ARG A 82 -12.68 -9.96 7.94
N GLU A 83 -11.35 -9.89 7.86
CA GLU A 83 -10.50 -10.64 6.93
C GLU A 83 -10.75 -10.29 5.44
N VAL A 84 -11.32 -9.11 5.18
CA VAL A 84 -11.53 -8.59 3.81
C VAL A 84 -10.56 -7.46 3.53
N ASP A 85 -9.55 -7.71 2.71
CA ASP A 85 -8.52 -6.73 2.37
C ASP A 85 -8.92 -5.89 1.13
N TYR A 86 -9.41 -4.67 1.40
CA TYR A 86 -9.69 -3.66 0.37
C TYR A 86 -8.63 -2.57 0.26
N TYR A 87 -7.47 -2.72 0.90
CA TYR A 87 -6.39 -1.73 0.76
C TYR A 87 -5.86 -1.69 -0.69
N PRO A 88 -5.60 -0.49 -1.24
CA PRO A 88 -5.11 -0.36 -2.60
C PRO A 88 -3.72 -0.98 -2.73
N LYS A 89 -3.48 -1.62 -3.86
CA LYS A 89 -2.17 -2.19 -4.21
C LYS A 89 -1.34 -1.27 -5.11
N THR A 90 -1.92 -0.17 -5.58
CA THR A 90 -1.26 0.82 -6.43
C THR A 90 -1.66 2.25 -6.07
N VAL A 91 -0.75 3.20 -6.30
CA VAL A 91 -1.02 4.62 -6.01
C VAL A 91 -2.18 5.15 -6.85
N SER A 92 -2.36 4.66 -8.08
CA SER A 92 -3.52 5.01 -8.92
C SER A 92 -4.84 4.57 -8.26
N LYS A 93 -4.92 3.32 -7.78
CA LYS A 93 -6.13 2.85 -7.09
C LYS A 93 -6.39 3.62 -5.80
N ALA A 94 -5.35 3.95 -5.05
CA ALA A 94 -5.48 4.79 -3.86
C ALA A 94 -6.06 6.17 -4.22
N GLN A 95 -5.60 6.78 -5.32
CA GLN A 95 -6.12 8.05 -5.80
C GLN A 95 -7.60 7.94 -6.24
N ASP A 96 -7.98 6.87 -6.93
CA ASP A 96 -9.36 6.64 -7.35
C ASP A 96 -10.29 6.48 -6.13
N MET A 97 -9.86 5.74 -5.11
CA MET A 97 -10.60 5.58 -3.85
C MET A 97 -10.81 6.92 -3.14
N LEU A 98 -9.77 7.77 -3.09
CA LEU A 98 -9.89 9.11 -2.51
C LEU A 98 -10.86 9.98 -3.29
N LYS A 99 -10.77 9.95 -4.63
CA LYS A 99 -11.65 10.74 -5.48
C LYS A 99 -13.12 10.36 -5.25
N ILE A 100 -13.44 9.07 -5.29
CA ILE A 100 -14.79 8.56 -5.03
C ILE A 100 -15.30 8.96 -3.64
N HIS A 101 -14.44 8.94 -2.62
CA HIS A 101 -14.83 9.27 -1.25
C HIS A 101 -14.98 10.77 -0.99
N MET A 102 -14.30 11.61 -1.78
CA MET A 102 -14.22 13.05 -1.59
C MET A 102 -15.15 13.86 -2.52
N GLU A 103 -15.77 13.20 -3.50
CA GLU A 103 -16.85 13.68 -4.37
C GLU A 103 -18.23 13.53 -3.70
#